data_AF-A0A2P6S764-F1
#
_entry.id   AF-A0A2P6S764-F1
#
_cell.length_a   1.000
_cell.length_b   1.000
_cell.length_c   1.000
_cell.angle_alpha   90.00
_cell.angle_beta   90.00
_cell.angle_gamma   90.00
#
_symmetry.space_group_name_H-M   'P 1'
#
loop_
_entity.id
_entity.type
_entity.pdbx_description
1 polymer ?
#
loop_
_entity_poly.entity_id
_entity_poly.type
_entity_poly.pdbx_seq_one_letter_code
_entity_poly.pdbx_strand_id
1 'polypeptide(L)'
;MDKVLRWREALTTAANISGFDSQTIRRESDLVKIVVNDILTKLNCKLQIAWGLEGLVGMEKHIRQVEFLLCLNSLDVQIVGIWGMGGIGKTTIAEVVFAHLSSQFEACCFIANVRESEAKHGLNDLWNQILRKLLKDENLCMATSSLVSTSARERLCSTKALIVLDDVSEFSQLELLARGDCHLFGPGSRILVTTRNKRILSSVDNDKIYEVKELDNDEALKLFHLTAFRNKSPPGDYTTFAKKVVDYAGGNPLALTILGSVIFCHCKSKEDWEGELVKLKKFPNKRIQNVLRFSYDGLEENEREIFLDIACYHKGKHIDEAKGILDACGFCANAGVKILVDMSLISVGKFSTLEMHDLIQEMGWEIVRDECVKNPGKRSRLWLANDVRHVLTNNTGTEDIECMAMNMDLIKIYT
;
A
#
# COMPACT_ATOMS: atom_id res chain seq x y z
N MET A 1 34.89 46.86 -0.69
CA MET A 1 35.37 45.56 -0.19
C MET A 1 34.30 44.48 -0.20
N ASP A 2 33.03 44.81 0.03
CA ASP A 2 31.92 43.85 0.14
C ASP A 2 31.67 42.97 -1.12
N LYS A 3 31.80 43.52 -2.34
CA LYS A 3 31.61 42.74 -3.59
C LYS A 3 32.67 41.64 -3.80
N VAL A 4 33.91 41.88 -3.39
CA VAL A 4 35.01 40.92 -3.59
C VAL A 4 34.82 39.71 -2.68
N LEU A 5 34.35 39.92 -1.45
CA LEU A 5 34.01 38.84 -0.52
C LEU A 5 32.86 37.99 -1.05
N ARG A 6 31.78 38.61 -1.54
CA ARG A 6 30.65 37.89 -2.17
C ARG A 6 31.05 37.06 -3.39
N TRP A 7 31.94 37.57 -4.23
CA TRP A 7 32.46 36.80 -5.37
C TRP A 7 33.32 35.63 -4.93
N ARG A 8 34.15 35.82 -3.89
CA ARG A 8 34.97 34.75 -3.34
C ARG A 8 34.10 33.62 -2.79
N GLU A 9 33.06 33.93 -2.01
CA GLU A 9 32.10 32.93 -1.52
C GLU A 9 31.35 32.21 -2.67
N ALA A 10 30.86 32.95 -3.66
CA ALA A 10 30.14 32.37 -4.79
C ALA A 10 31.02 31.42 -5.61
N LEU A 11 32.28 31.79 -5.88
CA LEU A 11 33.24 30.95 -6.60
C LEU A 11 33.62 29.70 -5.81
N THR A 12 33.85 29.82 -4.50
CA THR A 12 34.10 28.65 -3.64
C THR A 12 32.91 27.70 -3.63
N THR A 13 31.69 28.26 -3.55
CA THR A 13 30.46 27.46 -3.61
C THR A 13 30.32 26.75 -4.95
N ALA A 14 30.53 27.46 -6.06
CA ALA A 14 30.43 26.90 -7.41
C ALA A 14 31.49 25.81 -7.67
N ALA A 15 32.72 26.00 -7.22
CA ALA A 15 33.81 25.02 -7.38
C ALA A 15 33.58 23.72 -6.58
N ASN A 16 32.80 23.77 -5.50
CA ASN A 16 32.44 22.60 -4.71
C ASN A 16 31.27 21.79 -5.31
N ILE A 17 30.62 22.29 -6.36
CA ILE A 17 29.55 21.55 -7.05
C ILE A 17 30.21 20.52 -7.98
N SER A 18 29.90 19.24 -7.79
CA SER A 18 30.33 18.19 -8.71
C SER A 18 29.72 18.42 -10.10
N GLY A 19 30.56 18.61 -11.10
CA GLY A 19 30.17 18.91 -12.48
C GLY A 19 30.79 17.95 -13.49
N PHE A 20 30.72 18.33 -14.77
CA PHE A 20 31.32 17.58 -15.86
C PHE A 20 32.70 18.14 -16.21
N ASP A 21 33.69 17.28 -16.32
CA ASP A 21 35.06 17.66 -16.62
C ASP A 21 35.41 17.34 -18.08
N SER A 22 35.78 18.37 -18.84
CA SER A 22 36.17 18.21 -20.25
C SER A 22 37.53 17.53 -20.42
N GLN A 23 38.36 17.48 -19.37
CA GLN A 23 39.65 16.78 -19.41
C GLN A 23 39.50 15.27 -19.30
N THR A 24 38.41 14.79 -18.69
CA THR A 24 38.10 13.35 -18.60
C THR A 24 37.33 12.83 -19.81
N ILE A 25 36.54 13.67 -20.49
CA ILE A 25 35.73 13.28 -21.67
C ILE A 25 36.35 13.87 -22.95
N ARG A 26 37.09 13.05 -23.70
CA ARG A 26 37.90 13.49 -24.86
C ARG A 26 37.13 14.11 -26.03
N ARG A 27 35.85 13.77 -26.21
CA ARG A 27 35.03 14.30 -27.32
C ARG A 27 33.99 15.26 -26.77
N GLU A 28 34.05 16.50 -27.22
CA GLU A 28 33.06 17.53 -26.85
C GLU A 28 31.63 17.12 -27.23
N SER A 29 31.44 16.39 -28.34
CA SER A 29 30.12 15.87 -28.73
C SER A 29 29.52 14.92 -27.69
N ASP A 30 30.35 14.12 -27.04
CA ASP A 30 29.93 13.14 -26.04
C ASP A 30 29.68 13.83 -24.70
N LEU A 31 30.53 14.81 -24.34
CA LEU A 31 30.32 15.68 -23.19
C LEU A 31 28.99 16.45 -23.30
N VAL A 32 28.73 17.07 -24.46
CA VAL A 32 27.47 17.79 -24.72
C VAL A 32 26.28 16.85 -24.59
N LYS A 33 26.35 15.64 -25.14
CA LYS A 33 25.28 14.63 -24.97
C LYS A 33 25.06 14.28 -23.51
N ILE A 34 26.12 14.05 -22.73
CA ILE A 34 26.02 13.73 -21.30
C ILE A 34 25.37 14.87 -20.52
N VAL A 35 25.81 16.11 -20.75
CA VAL A 35 25.27 17.31 -20.09
C VAL A 35 23.80 17.52 -20.48
N VAL A 36 23.48 17.44 -21.77
CA VAL A 36 22.10 17.61 -22.26
C VAL A 36 21.20 16.51 -21.71
N ASN A 37 21.67 15.26 -21.68
CA ASN A 37 20.89 14.15 -21.12
C ASN A 37 20.68 14.33 -19.61
N ASP A 38 21.72 14.71 -18.84
CA ASP A 38 21.58 14.99 -17.41
C ASP A 38 20.59 16.14 -17.12
N ILE A 39 20.65 17.23 -17.89
CA ILE A 39 19.71 18.36 -17.78
C ILE A 39 18.29 17.93 -18.16
N LEU A 40 18.11 17.25 -19.29
CA LEU A 40 16.80 16.78 -19.75
C LEU A 40 16.20 15.77 -18.79
N THR A 41 17.00 14.84 -18.26
CA THR A 41 16.57 13.90 -17.22
C THR A 41 16.10 14.67 -15.99
N LYS A 42 16.90 15.62 -15.47
CA LYS A 42 16.50 16.44 -14.30
C LYS A 42 15.25 17.29 -14.54
N LEU A 43 15.07 17.85 -15.74
CA LEU A 43 13.91 18.66 -16.10
C LEU A 43 12.65 17.83 -16.37
N ASN A 44 12.76 16.76 -17.15
CA ASN A 44 11.64 15.87 -17.48
C ASN A 44 11.17 15.11 -16.25
N CYS A 45 12.08 14.64 -15.38
CA CYS A 45 11.70 14.10 -14.08
C CYS A 45 10.92 15.13 -13.28
N LYS A 46 11.41 16.38 -13.15
CA LYS A 46 10.67 17.41 -12.40
C LYS A 46 9.30 17.74 -12.99
N LEU A 47 9.16 17.76 -14.32
CA LEU A 47 7.88 18.06 -14.99
C LEU A 47 6.88 16.90 -14.91
N GLN A 48 7.33 15.66 -15.13
CA GLN A 48 6.48 14.46 -14.98
C GLN A 48 6.06 14.23 -13.53
N ILE A 49 6.96 14.50 -12.58
CA ILE A 49 6.65 14.47 -11.15
C ILE A 49 5.68 15.60 -10.81
N ALA A 50 5.89 16.83 -11.28
CA ALA A 50 5.01 17.95 -10.95
C ALA A 50 3.55 17.73 -11.42
N TRP A 51 3.36 17.12 -12.60
CA TRP A 51 2.02 16.76 -13.08
C TRP A 51 1.49 15.46 -12.45
N GLY A 52 2.35 14.49 -12.16
CA GLY A 52 1.97 13.22 -11.52
C GLY A 52 1.72 13.33 -10.01
N LEU A 53 2.28 14.34 -9.34
CA LEU A 53 2.09 14.64 -7.92
C LEU A 53 0.90 15.57 -7.65
N GLU A 54 0.20 16.06 -8.68
CA GLU A 54 -0.95 16.95 -8.47
C GLU A 54 -2.04 16.20 -7.70
N GLY A 55 -2.33 16.67 -6.47
CA GLY A 55 -3.27 16.01 -5.56
C GLY A 55 -2.68 14.93 -4.65
N LEU A 56 -1.38 14.63 -4.76
CA LEU A 56 -0.68 13.70 -3.86
C LEU A 56 -0.02 14.46 -2.69
N VAL A 57 0.12 13.77 -1.55
CA VAL A 57 0.68 14.35 -0.32
C VAL A 57 1.77 13.43 0.22
N GLY A 58 2.89 14.01 0.64
CA GLY A 58 3.95 13.28 1.34
C GLY A 58 4.74 12.30 0.48
N MET A 59 4.77 12.46 -0.85
CA MET A 59 5.39 11.48 -1.74
C MET A 59 6.93 11.51 -1.70
N GLU A 60 7.54 12.66 -1.41
CA GLU A 60 8.99 12.82 -1.41
C GLU A 60 9.70 11.85 -0.46
N LYS A 61 9.13 11.56 0.71
CA LYS A 61 9.71 10.59 1.66
C LYS A 61 9.65 9.16 1.10
N HIS A 62 8.55 8.80 0.45
CA HIS A 62 8.35 7.47 -0.14
C HIS A 62 9.29 7.25 -1.33
N ILE A 63 9.43 8.25 -2.20
CA ILE A 63 10.35 8.21 -3.34
C ILE A 63 11.78 7.98 -2.83
N ARG A 64 12.26 8.83 -1.92
CA ARG A 64 13.63 8.72 -1.38
C ARG A 64 13.90 7.36 -0.73
N GLN A 65 12.93 6.84 0.01
CA GLN A 65 13.06 5.55 0.67
C GLN A 65 13.15 4.41 -0.36
N VAL A 66 12.29 4.40 -1.37
CA VAL A 66 12.32 3.37 -2.43
C VAL A 66 13.59 3.48 -3.27
N GLU A 67 14.03 4.69 -3.63
CA GLU A 67 15.29 4.91 -4.35
C GLU A 67 16.51 4.40 -3.57
N PHE A 68 16.55 4.64 -2.27
CA PHE A 68 17.59 4.13 -1.39
C PHE A 68 17.63 2.59 -1.42
N LEU A 69 16.46 1.94 -1.31
CA LEU A 69 16.34 0.49 -1.35
C LEU A 69 16.73 -0.09 -2.71
N LEU A 70 16.42 0.61 -3.79
CA LEU A 70 16.80 0.22 -5.14
C LEU A 70 18.31 0.32 -5.38
N CYS A 71 19.08 1.04 -4.55
CA CYS A 71 20.55 1.13 -4.67
C CYS A 71 21.00 1.41 -6.12
N LEU A 72 20.53 2.51 -6.73
CA LEU A 72 20.70 2.79 -8.17
C LEU A 72 22.14 2.77 -8.70
N ASN A 73 23.14 2.87 -7.81
CA ASN A 73 24.57 2.81 -8.15
C ASN A 73 25.14 1.38 -8.28
N SER A 74 24.41 0.34 -7.86
CA SER A 74 24.85 -1.06 -8.02
C SER A 74 24.60 -1.59 -9.44
N LEU A 75 25.48 -2.45 -9.93
CA LEU A 75 25.29 -3.19 -11.18
C LEU A 75 24.45 -4.46 -11.01
N ASP A 76 24.09 -4.83 -9.78
CA ASP A 76 23.25 -6.00 -9.53
C ASP A 76 21.81 -5.76 -9.99
N VAL A 77 21.10 -6.84 -10.32
CA VAL A 77 19.65 -6.80 -10.53
C VAL A 77 18.99 -6.84 -9.15
N GLN A 78 18.24 -5.79 -8.80
CA GLN A 78 17.61 -5.69 -7.47
C GLN A 78 16.09 -5.71 -7.55
N ILE A 79 15.49 -6.48 -6.66
CA ILE A 79 14.04 -6.53 -6.43
C ILE A 79 13.74 -5.81 -5.12
N VAL A 80 12.81 -4.85 -5.15
CA VAL A 80 12.29 -4.15 -3.98
C VAL A 80 10.80 -4.43 -3.87
N GLY A 81 10.36 -4.85 -2.69
CA GLY A 81 8.95 -5.12 -2.41
C GLY A 81 8.31 -3.97 -1.64
N ILE A 82 7.20 -3.43 -2.12
CA ILE A 82 6.35 -2.47 -1.41
C ILE A 82 5.15 -3.22 -0.85
N TRP A 83 5.03 -3.23 0.48
CA TRP A 83 4.03 -4.00 1.20
C TRP A 83 3.21 -3.13 2.17
N GLY A 84 1.97 -3.54 2.46
CA GLY A 84 1.08 -2.82 3.38
C GLY A 84 -0.41 -3.07 3.13
N MET A 85 -1.26 -2.50 4.00
CA MET A 85 -2.72 -2.60 3.97
C MET A 85 -3.36 -2.14 2.64
N GLY A 86 -4.57 -2.63 2.34
CA GLY A 86 -5.40 -2.13 1.24
C GLY A 86 -5.67 -0.61 1.33
N GLY A 87 -5.55 0.10 0.21
CA GLY A 87 -5.80 1.54 0.15
C GLY A 87 -4.70 2.45 0.71
N ILE A 88 -3.58 1.89 1.20
CA ILE A 88 -2.48 2.65 1.82
C ILE A 88 -1.61 3.44 0.82
N GLY A 89 -1.82 3.29 -0.49
CA GLY A 89 -1.09 4.05 -1.53
C GLY A 89 0.10 3.34 -2.19
N LYS A 90 0.25 2.01 -2.03
CA LYS A 90 1.35 1.23 -2.66
C LYS A 90 1.47 1.44 -4.17
N THR A 91 0.37 1.29 -4.90
CA THR A 91 0.29 1.48 -6.35
C THR A 91 0.71 2.90 -6.73
N THR A 92 0.19 3.91 -6.02
CA THR A 92 0.54 5.31 -6.23
C THR A 92 2.03 5.59 -5.99
N ILE A 93 2.63 5.00 -4.96
CA ILE A 93 4.09 5.10 -4.73
C ILE A 93 4.85 4.49 -5.90
N ALA A 94 4.45 3.31 -6.37
CA ALA A 94 5.11 2.64 -7.47
C ALA A 94 5.00 3.42 -8.80
N GLU A 95 3.83 4.00 -9.09
CA GLU A 95 3.61 4.86 -10.26
C GLU A 95 4.50 6.10 -10.23
N VAL A 96 4.56 6.78 -9.08
CA VAL A 96 5.38 7.99 -8.92
C VAL A 96 6.87 7.67 -9.02
N VAL A 97 7.33 6.59 -8.39
CA VAL A 97 8.72 6.12 -8.51
C VAL A 97 9.06 5.73 -9.95
N PHE A 98 8.14 5.03 -10.63
CA PHE A 98 8.33 4.65 -12.02
C PHE A 98 8.46 5.88 -12.93
N ALA A 99 7.55 6.85 -12.79
CA ALA A 99 7.64 8.11 -13.51
C ALA A 99 8.95 8.85 -13.20
N HIS A 100 9.37 8.86 -11.93
CA HIS A 100 10.60 9.52 -11.50
C HIS A 100 11.86 8.89 -12.11
N LEU A 101 11.93 7.57 -12.16
CA LEU A 101 13.15 6.84 -12.52
C LEU A 101 13.22 6.40 -13.97
N SER A 102 12.10 6.33 -14.69
CA SER A 102 12.02 5.74 -16.04
C SER A 102 13.05 6.25 -17.04
N SER A 103 13.37 7.55 -16.99
CA SER A 103 14.35 8.21 -17.87
C SER A 103 15.80 7.75 -17.65
N GLN A 104 16.09 7.05 -16.55
CA GLN A 104 17.43 6.54 -16.19
C GLN A 104 17.69 5.10 -16.66
N PHE A 105 16.70 4.49 -17.33
CA PHE A 105 16.71 3.10 -17.79
C PHE A 105 16.47 3.03 -19.31
N GLU A 106 17.00 1.99 -19.94
CA GLU A 106 16.92 1.80 -21.39
C GLU A 106 15.55 1.24 -21.82
N ALA A 107 14.98 0.40 -20.96
CA ALA A 107 13.65 -0.16 -21.11
C ALA A 107 12.88 -0.03 -19.79
N CYS A 108 11.58 0.25 -19.90
CA CYS A 108 10.71 0.41 -18.76
C CYS A 108 9.42 -0.38 -18.99
N CYS A 109 8.93 -1.05 -17.94
CA CYS A 109 7.69 -1.82 -18.00
C CYS A 109 6.90 -1.61 -16.72
N PHE A 110 5.68 -1.09 -16.83
CA PHE A 110 4.71 -1.06 -15.74
C PHE A 110 3.57 -2.01 -16.08
N ILE A 111 3.33 -2.97 -15.20
CA ILE A 111 2.21 -3.92 -15.28
C ILE A 111 1.28 -3.62 -14.11
N ALA A 112 0.15 -2.99 -14.41
CA ALA A 112 -0.89 -2.64 -13.45
C ALA A 112 -1.75 -3.86 -13.11
N ASN A 113 -2.21 -3.98 -11.86
CA ASN A 113 -3.21 -4.96 -11.42
C ASN A 113 -2.90 -6.40 -11.90
N VAL A 114 -1.69 -6.89 -11.62
CA VAL A 114 -1.18 -8.21 -12.04
C VAL A 114 -2.18 -9.32 -11.74
N ARG A 115 -2.74 -9.35 -10.52
CA ARG A 115 -3.78 -10.32 -10.12
C ARG A 115 -4.98 -10.33 -11.07
N GLU A 116 -5.51 -9.15 -11.41
CA GLU A 116 -6.70 -9.06 -12.27
C GLU A 116 -6.36 -9.39 -13.73
N SER A 117 -5.17 -9.00 -14.18
CA SER A 117 -4.68 -9.31 -15.53
C SER A 117 -4.50 -10.81 -15.73
N GLU A 118 -3.87 -11.50 -14.76
CA GLU A 118 -3.72 -12.95 -14.79
C GLU A 118 -5.08 -13.66 -14.77
N ALA A 119 -6.01 -13.25 -13.92
CA ALA A 119 -7.33 -13.87 -13.85
C ALA A 119 -8.10 -13.78 -15.19
N LYS A 120 -7.83 -12.75 -16.00
CA LYS A 120 -8.49 -12.53 -17.31
C LYS A 120 -7.76 -13.18 -18.49
N HIS A 121 -6.44 -13.17 -18.48
CA HIS A 121 -5.62 -13.50 -19.66
C HIS A 121 -4.59 -14.63 -19.40
N GLY A 122 -4.38 -15.00 -18.14
CA GLY A 122 -3.41 -16.00 -17.72
C GLY A 122 -1.96 -15.48 -17.62
N LEU A 123 -1.12 -16.24 -16.92
CA LEU A 123 0.28 -15.89 -16.66
C LEU A 123 1.13 -15.74 -17.91
N ASN A 124 0.87 -16.54 -18.95
CA ASN A 124 1.67 -16.51 -20.17
C ASN A 124 1.47 -15.18 -20.95
N ASP A 125 0.24 -14.66 -20.96
CA ASP A 125 -0.06 -13.38 -21.61
C ASP A 125 0.57 -12.21 -20.86
N LEU A 126 0.55 -12.27 -19.52
CA LEU A 126 1.26 -11.31 -18.66
C LEU A 126 2.76 -11.27 -19.00
N TRP A 127 3.38 -12.45 -19.13
CA TRP A 127 4.79 -12.56 -19.49
C TRP A 127 5.08 -11.99 -20.88
N ASN A 128 4.26 -12.35 -21.86
CA ASN A 128 4.37 -11.81 -23.22
C ASN A 128 4.21 -10.28 -23.23
N GLN A 129 3.34 -9.71 -22.40
CA GLN A 129 3.19 -8.27 -22.26
C GLN A 129 4.47 -7.59 -21.74
N ILE A 130 5.12 -8.18 -20.73
CA ILE A 130 6.40 -7.69 -20.20
C ILE A 130 7.45 -7.69 -21.31
N LEU A 131 7.58 -8.79 -22.04
CA LEU A 131 8.57 -8.93 -23.11
C LEU A 131 8.36 -7.93 -24.25
N ARG A 132 7.11 -7.75 -24.71
CA ARG A 132 6.79 -6.76 -25.75
C ARG A 132 7.19 -5.35 -25.35
N LYS A 133 6.91 -4.97 -24.10
CA LYS A 133 7.27 -3.65 -23.56
C LYS A 133 8.78 -3.46 -23.45
N LEU A 134 9.51 -4.47 -22.95
CA LEU A 134 10.95 -4.38 -22.76
C LEU A 134 11.74 -4.45 -24.08
N LEU A 135 11.33 -5.30 -25.01
CA LEU A 135 12.01 -5.52 -26.29
C LEU A 135 11.54 -4.58 -27.41
N LYS A 136 10.45 -3.83 -27.20
CA LYS A 136 9.81 -2.95 -28.18
C LYS A 136 9.47 -3.69 -29.49
N ASP A 137 9.05 -4.94 -29.37
CA ASP A 137 8.68 -5.80 -30.49
C ASP A 137 7.24 -6.27 -30.30
N GLU A 138 6.32 -5.69 -31.07
CA GLU A 138 4.89 -6.00 -31.00
C GLU A 138 4.54 -7.37 -31.61
N ASN A 139 5.41 -7.90 -32.47
CA ASN A 139 5.21 -9.19 -33.14
C ASN A 139 5.70 -10.37 -32.29
N LEU A 140 6.27 -10.09 -31.11
CA LEU A 140 6.73 -11.14 -30.20
C LEU A 140 5.50 -11.90 -29.64
N CYS A 141 5.31 -13.12 -30.12
CA CYS A 141 4.32 -14.05 -29.60
C CYS A 141 5.03 -15.36 -29.24
N MET A 142 5.27 -15.56 -27.95
CA MET A 142 5.84 -16.81 -27.48
C MET A 142 4.68 -17.69 -27.04
N ALA A 143 4.34 -18.67 -27.88
CA ALA A 143 3.20 -19.57 -27.67
C ALA A 143 3.33 -20.43 -26.39
N THR A 144 4.50 -20.47 -25.76
CA THR A 144 4.77 -21.18 -24.50
C THR A 144 5.79 -20.41 -23.66
N SER A 145 5.60 -20.38 -22.34
CA SER A 145 6.50 -19.68 -21.40
C SER A 145 7.88 -20.33 -21.21
N SER A 146 8.16 -21.44 -21.89
CA SER A 146 9.42 -22.18 -21.84
C SER A 146 10.45 -21.78 -22.91
N LEU A 147 10.07 -20.96 -23.90
CA LEU A 147 10.96 -20.59 -25.01
C LEU A 147 10.97 -19.08 -25.21
N VAL A 148 11.60 -18.36 -24.27
CA VAL A 148 12.23 -17.07 -24.63
C VAL A 148 13.24 -17.40 -25.72
N SER A 149 13.05 -16.88 -26.93
CA SER A 149 14.02 -17.11 -28.01
C SER A 149 15.41 -16.69 -27.51
N THR A 150 16.46 -17.43 -27.88
CA THR A 150 17.83 -17.14 -27.41
C THR A 150 18.21 -15.67 -27.67
N SER A 151 17.76 -15.11 -28.79
CA SER A 151 17.93 -13.70 -29.15
C SER A 151 17.17 -12.73 -28.24
N ALA A 152 15.93 -13.04 -27.84
CA ALA A 152 15.17 -12.22 -26.89
C ALA A 152 15.84 -12.23 -25.51
N ARG A 153 16.35 -13.39 -25.07
CA ARG A 153 17.09 -13.52 -23.82
C ARG A 153 18.36 -12.68 -23.84
N GLU A 154 19.21 -12.82 -24.87
CA GLU A 154 20.45 -12.03 -25.02
C GLU A 154 20.19 -10.52 -25.00
N ARG A 155 19.08 -10.06 -25.60
CA ARG A 155 18.68 -8.66 -25.56
C ARG A 155 18.27 -8.22 -24.15
N LEU A 156 17.49 -9.02 -23.42
CA LEU A 156 17.10 -8.69 -22.04
C LEU A 156 18.32 -8.68 -21.10
N CYS A 157 19.22 -9.64 -21.25
CA CYS A 157 20.47 -9.74 -20.48
C CYS A 157 21.44 -8.58 -20.73
N SER A 158 21.27 -7.82 -21.81
CA SER A 158 22.10 -6.65 -22.14
C SER A 158 21.38 -5.32 -21.91
N THR A 159 20.08 -5.34 -21.59
CA THR A 159 19.26 -4.13 -21.42
C THR A 159 19.11 -3.77 -19.94
N LYS A 160 19.44 -2.54 -19.58
CA LYS A 160 19.17 -2.00 -18.23
C LYS A 160 17.68 -1.64 -18.10
N ALA A 161 16.90 -2.47 -17.40
CA ALA A 161 15.45 -2.35 -17.34
C ALA A 161 14.91 -1.89 -15.98
N LEU A 162 13.84 -1.08 -15.98
CA LEU A 162 13.01 -0.78 -14.82
C LEU A 162 11.65 -1.46 -14.97
N ILE A 163 11.30 -2.36 -14.05
CA ILE A 163 10.08 -3.16 -14.10
C ILE A 163 9.26 -2.91 -12.85
N VAL A 164 7.96 -2.68 -13.01
CA VAL A 164 7.01 -2.57 -11.90
C VAL A 164 5.91 -3.60 -12.10
N LEU A 165 5.74 -4.46 -11.09
CA LEU A 165 4.63 -5.39 -10.99
C LEU A 165 3.70 -4.92 -9.86
N ASP A 166 2.53 -4.42 -10.22
CA ASP A 166 1.56 -3.88 -9.27
C ASP A 166 0.48 -4.90 -8.89
N ASP A 167 0.15 -4.97 -7.60
CA ASP A 167 -0.87 -5.84 -6.99
C ASP A 167 -0.62 -7.34 -7.23
N VAL A 168 0.61 -7.77 -6.96
CA VAL A 168 1.02 -9.18 -6.99
C VAL A 168 0.39 -9.93 -5.81
N SER A 169 -0.29 -11.04 -6.10
CA SER A 169 -1.05 -11.86 -5.15
C SER A 169 -0.54 -13.29 -5.01
N GLU A 170 0.30 -13.78 -5.93
CA GLU A 170 0.83 -15.14 -5.89
C GLU A 170 2.34 -15.18 -6.16
N PHE A 171 3.01 -16.20 -5.61
CA PHE A 171 4.43 -16.45 -5.88
C PHE A 171 4.71 -16.75 -7.35
N SER A 172 3.81 -17.47 -8.03
CA SER A 172 3.87 -17.83 -9.45
C SER A 172 4.08 -16.61 -10.36
N GLN A 173 3.46 -15.47 -10.02
CA GLN A 173 3.58 -14.20 -10.72
C GLN A 173 4.98 -13.59 -10.58
N LEU A 174 5.59 -13.71 -9.39
CA LEU A 174 6.95 -13.22 -9.15
C LEU A 174 7.99 -14.15 -9.79
N GLU A 175 7.75 -15.46 -9.75
CA GLU A 175 8.60 -16.47 -10.40
C GLU A 175 8.74 -16.24 -11.90
N LEU A 176 7.79 -15.57 -12.56
CA LEU A 176 7.93 -15.16 -13.96
C LEU A 176 9.25 -14.42 -14.22
N LEU A 177 9.69 -13.59 -13.26
CA LEU A 177 10.93 -12.84 -13.36
C LEU A 177 12.18 -13.67 -12.99
N ALA A 178 11.99 -14.77 -12.27
CA ALA A 178 13.04 -15.72 -11.87
C ALA A 178 13.14 -16.95 -12.80
N ARG A 179 12.30 -17.02 -13.85
CA ARG A 179 12.33 -18.11 -14.83
C ARG A 179 13.60 -18.00 -15.70
N GLY A 180 14.62 -18.77 -15.31
CA GLY A 180 15.90 -18.92 -16.00
C GLY A 180 17.08 -18.48 -15.14
N ASP A 181 18.22 -19.16 -15.27
CA ASP A 181 19.44 -18.90 -14.49
C ASP A 181 19.72 -17.40 -14.35
N CYS A 182 19.62 -16.91 -13.11
CA CYS A 182 20.08 -15.68 -12.42
C CYS A 182 20.43 -14.38 -13.18
N HIS A 183 20.19 -14.26 -14.48
CA HIS A 183 20.71 -13.18 -15.32
C HIS A 183 19.73 -12.77 -16.41
N LEU A 184 18.41 -12.86 -16.19
CA LEU A 184 17.44 -12.55 -17.23
C LEU A 184 17.50 -11.07 -17.66
N PHE A 185 17.82 -10.18 -16.74
CA PHE A 185 17.91 -8.73 -16.99
C PHE A 185 19.35 -8.25 -16.94
N GLY A 186 19.64 -7.20 -17.71
CA GLY A 186 20.97 -6.63 -17.78
C GLY A 186 21.42 -5.98 -16.47
N PRO A 187 22.75 -5.80 -16.30
CA PRO A 187 23.30 -5.15 -15.12
C PRO A 187 22.67 -3.79 -14.85
N GLY A 188 22.39 -3.51 -13.57
CA GLY A 188 21.76 -2.27 -13.14
C GLY A 188 20.23 -2.24 -13.30
N SER A 189 19.60 -3.36 -13.66
CA SER A 189 18.14 -3.48 -13.74
C SER A 189 17.47 -3.44 -12.36
N ARG A 190 16.25 -2.92 -12.31
CA ARG A 190 15.48 -2.70 -11.08
C ARG A 190 14.06 -3.21 -11.24
N ILE A 191 13.60 -3.95 -10.23
CA ILE A 191 12.26 -4.53 -10.20
C ILE A 191 11.58 -4.04 -8.92
N LEU A 192 10.41 -3.43 -9.08
CA LEU A 192 9.55 -3.01 -7.98
C LEU A 192 8.29 -3.86 -7.98
N VAL A 193 7.94 -4.40 -6.82
CA VAL A 193 6.77 -5.26 -6.66
C VAL A 193 5.87 -4.65 -5.61
N THR A 194 4.60 -4.39 -5.91
CA THR A 194 3.62 -4.01 -4.88
C THR A 194 2.77 -5.21 -4.50
N THR A 195 2.55 -5.41 -3.19
CA THR A 195 1.70 -6.51 -2.71
C THR A 195 1.04 -6.20 -1.37
N ARG A 196 -0.05 -6.90 -1.08
CA ARG A 196 -0.69 -6.90 0.25
C ARG A 196 -0.18 -8.05 1.13
N ASN A 197 0.47 -9.05 0.54
CA ASN A 197 0.93 -10.25 1.23
C ASN A 197 2.45 -10.30 1.24
N LYS A 198 3.04 -10.07 2.42
CA LYS A 198 4.49 -10.09 2.61
C LYS A 198 5.12 -11.43 2.23
N ARG A 199 4.38 -12.54 2.33
CA ARG A 199 4.91 -13.88 2.03
C ARG A 199 5.44 -13.98 0.62
N ILE A 200 4.76 -13.36 -0.35
CA ILE A 200 5.15 -13.38 -1.77
C ILE A 200 6.59 -12.87 -1.95
N LEU A 201 7.05 -12.02 -1.04
CA LEU A 201 8.40 -11.45 -1.02
C LEU A 201 9.39 -12.30 -0.21
N SER A 202 9.11 -13.56 0.11
CA SER A 202 10.00 -14.39 0.93
C SER A 202 11.35 -14.70 0.25
N SER A 203 11.42 -14.59 -1.07
CA SER A 203 12.66 -14.68 -1.86
C SER A 203 13.40 -13.35 -1.97
N VAL A 204 12.81 -12.25 -1.51
CA VAL A 204 13.40 -10.91 -1.48
C VAL A 204 13.99 -10.69 -0.10
N ASP A 205 15.20 -10.13 -0.04
CA ASP A 205 15.84 -9.81 1.23
C ASP A 205 14.97 -8.85 2.05
N ASN A 206 14.84 -9.12 3.36
CA ASN A 206 13.96 -8.33 4.24
C ASN A 206 14.33 -6.84 4.29
N ASP A 207 15.60 -6.48 4.08
CA ASP A 207 16.07 -5.10 4.01
C ASP A 207 15.62 -4.39 2.72
N LYS A 208 15.17 -5.13 1.70
CA LYS A 208 14.61 -4.64 0.43
C LYS A 208 13.08 -4.59 0.43
N ILE A 209 12.43 -4.84 1.57
CA ILE A 209 10.98 -4.74 1.72
C ILE A 209 10.64 -3.41 2.40
N TYR A 210 9.91 -2.56 1.68
CA TYR A 210 9.35 -1.31 2.18
C TYR A 210 7.90 -1.49 2.65
N GLU A 211 7.67 -1.42 3.96
CA GLU A 211 6.32 -1.33 4.52
C GLU A 211 5.81 0.11 4.46
N VAL A 212 4.70 0.32 3.76
CA VAL A 212 4.05 1.63 3.66
C VAL A 212 3.22 1.86 4.93
N LYS A 213 3.54 2.93 5.64
CA LYS A 213 2.83 3.37 6.86
C LYS A 213 1.71 4.34 6.53
N GLU A 214 0.80 4.51 7.48
CA GLU A 214 -0.28 5.49 7.42
C GLU A 214 0.26 6.92 7.26
N LEU A 215 -0.55 7.79 6.66
CA LEU A 215 -0.25 9.22 6.63
C LEU A 215 -0.25 9.76 8.06
N ASP A 216 0.69 10.65 8.36
CA ASP A 216 0.62 11.40 9.61
C ASP A 216 -0.58 12.36 9.60
N ASN A 217 -0.95 12.87 10.77
CA ASN A 217 -2.14 13.71 10.92
C ASN A 217 -2.11 14.96 10.03
N ASP A 218 -0.94 15.56 9.79
CA ASP A 218 -0.84 16.78 8.99
C ASP A 218 -0.99 16.46 7.50
N GLU A 219 -0.35 15.37 7.03
CA GLU A 219 -0.50 14.85 5.67
C GLU A 219 -1.94 14.39 5.39
N ALA A 220 -2.55 13.68 6.34
CA ALA A 220 -3.92 13.20 6.25
C ALA A 220 -4.93 14.36 6.18
N LEU A 221 -4.77 15.39 7.02
CA LEU A 221 -5.56 16.62 6.96
C LEU A 221 -5.40 17.34 5.63
N LYS A 222 -4.16 17.43 5.12
CA LYS A 222 -3.87 18.04 3.82
C LYS A 222 -4.56 17.28 2.68
N LEU A 223 -4.48 15.96 2.65
CA LEU A 223 -5.15 15.13 1.65
C LEU A 223 -6.68 15.23 1.74
N PHE A 224 -7.22 15.24 2.96
CA PHE A 224 -8.64 15.42 3.16
C PHE A 224 -9.11 16.81 2.68
N HIS A 225 -8.35 17.87 2.96
CA HIS A 225 -8.69 19.21 2.49
C HIS A 225 -8.65 19.33 0.97
N LEU A 226 -7.65 18.71 0.34
CA LEU A 226 -7.54 18.61 -1.12
C LEU A 226 -8.82 18.01 -1.73
N THR A 227 -9.33 16.93 -1.14
CA THR A 227 -10.43 16.15 -1.70
C THR A 227 -11.82 16.68 -1.31
N ALA A 228 -12.01 17.10 -0.06
CA ALA A 228 -13.29 17.62 0.44
C ALA A 228 -13.56 19.07 -0.01
N PHE A 229 -12.54 19.94 0.02
CA PHE A 229 -12.70 21.38 -0.24
C PHE A 229 -12.11 21.81 -1.59
N ARG A 230 -11.59 20.88 -2.40
CA ARG A 230 -10.94 21.18 -3.70
C ARG A 230 -9.85 22.25 -3.56
N ASN A 231 -8.98 22.08 -2.56
CA ASN A 231 -7.89 23.02 -2.23
C ASN A 231 -8.31 24.42 -1.77
N LYS A 232 -9.59 24.62 -1.42
CA LYS A 232 -10.04 25.84 -0.73
C LYS A 232 -9.85 25.69 0.77
N SER A 233 -9.45 26.76 1.44
CA SER A 233 -9.36 26.76 2.90
C SER A 233 -10.74 26.45 3.51
N PRO A 234 -10.85 25.46 4.41
CA PRO A 234 -12.09 25.26 5.14
C PRO A 234 -12.39 26.51 5.99
N PRO A 235 -13.67 26.91 6.14
CA PRO A 235 -14.01 27.89 7.15
C PRO A 235 -13.57 27.37 8.53
N GLY A 236 -13.07 28.24 9.42
CA GLY A 236 -12.36 27.84 10.65
C GLY A 236 -13.08 26.78 11.49
N ASP A 237 -14.41 26.84 11.55
CA ASP A 237 -15.26 25.92 12.30
C ASP A 237 -15.24 24.46 11.76
N TYR A 238 -14.95 24.27 10.47
CA TYR A 238 -14.90 22.95 9.82
C TYR A 238 -13.60 22.19 10.11
N THR A 239 -12.59 22.86 10.68
CA THR A 239 -11.33 22.23 11.08
C THR A 239 -11.56 21.10 12.10
N THR A 240 -12.50 21.31 13.03
CA THR A 240 -12.84 20.30 14.05
C THR A 240 -13.50 19.07 13.43
N PHE A 241 -14.35 19.26 12.42
CA PHE A 241 -14.97 18.17 11.67
C PHE A 241 -13.95 17.43 10.80
N ALA A 242 -13.06 18.14 10.12
CA ALA A 242 -11.99 17.54 9.34
C ALA A 242 -11.11 16.62 10.20
N LYS A 243 -10.75 17.05 11.41
CA LYS A 243 -10.02 16.19 12.37
C LYS A 243 -10.78 14.92 12.72
N LYS A 244 -12.08 14.99 13.02
CA LYS A 244 -12.90 13.80 13.30
C LYS A 244 -12.94 12.82 12.13
N VAL A 245 -12.97 13.31 10.89
CA VAL A 245 -12.95 12.47 9.68
C VAL A 245 -11.57 11.84 9.48
N VAL A 246 -10.50 12.61 9.69
CA VAL A 246 -9.12 12.11 9.63
C VAL A 246 -8.88 11.03 10.69
N ASP A 247 -9.32 11.27 11.93
CA ASP A 247 -9.24 10.32 13.02
C ASP A 247 -9.97 9.01 12.66
N TYR A 248 -11.17 9.11 12.07
CA TYR A 248 -11.92 7.93 11.60
C TYR A 248 -11.19 7.17 10.49
N ALA A 249 -10.57 7.87 9.54
CA ALA A 249 -9.85 7.25 8.43
C ALA A 249 -8.51 6.62 8.84
N GLY A 250 -7.97 6.99 10.01
CA GLY A 250 -6.73 6.44 10.56
C GLY A 250 -5.51 6.67 9.67
N GLY A 251 -5.50 7.73 8.86
CA GLY A 251 -4.40 8.00 7.92
C GLY A 251 -4.39 7.11 6.66
N ASN A 252 -5.43 6.32 6.39
CA ASN A 252 -5.59 5.57 5.14
C ASN A 252 -5.96 6.52 3.97
N PRO A 253 -5.09 6.69 2.94
CA PRO A 253 -5.32 7.62 1.84
C PRO A 253 -6.62 7.37 1.07
N LEU A 254 -6.91 6.11 0.73
CA LEU A 254 -8.13 5.76 0.00
C LEU A 254 -9.40 6.15 0.79
N ALA A 255 -9.41 5.86 2.09
CA ALA A 255 -10.53 6.24 2.95
C ALA A 255 -10.70 7.76 2.97
N LEU A 256 -9.63 8.52 3.20
CA LEU A 256 -9.64 9.99 3.19
C LEU A 256 -10.18 10.53 1.86
N THR A 257 -9.72 10.00 0.73
CA THR A 257 -10.17 10.42 -0.60
C THR A 257 -11.64 10.12 -0.82
N ILE A 258 -12.14 8.92 -0.45
CA ILE A 258 -13.56 8.58 -0.60
C ILE A 258 -14.42 9.47 0.29
N LEU A 259 -14.06 9.62 1.57
CA LEU A 259 -14.82 10.43 2.51
C LEU A 259 -14.87 11.89 2.05
N GLY A 260 -13.72 12.46 1.67
CA GLY A 260 -13.65 13.84 1.20
C GLY A 260 -14.42 14.05 -0.10
N SER A 261 -14.12 13.28 -1.14
CA SER A 261 -14.63 13.52 -2.51
C SER A 261 -16.04 12.99 -2.78
N VAL A 262 -16.54 12.04 -1.98
CA VAL A 262 -17.85 11.40 -2.23
C VAL A 262 -18.89 11.77 -1.17
N ILE A 263 -18.48 12.06 0.06
CA ILE A 263 -19.41 12.35 1.16
C ILE A 263 -19.37 13.84 1.49
N PHE A 264 -18.22 14.31 2.01
CA PHE A 264 -18.15 15.61 2.67
C PHE A 264 -18.10 16.80 1.70
N CYS A 265 -17.67 16.60 0.44
CA CYS A 265 -17.69 17.65 -0.57
C CYS A 265 -19.12 18.13 -0.93
N HIS A 266 -20.15 17.34 -0.58
CA HIS A 266 -21.56 17.66 -0.85
C HIS A 266 -22.27 18.28 0.36
N CYS A 267 -21.66 18.23 1.55
CA CYS A 267 -22.23 18.82 2.76
C CYS A 267 -22.17 20.36 2.69
N LYS A 268 -23.28 21.02 3.00
CA LYS A 268 -23.40 22.49 2.91
C LYS A 268 -23.50 23.16 4.28
N SER A 269 -23.87 22.40 5.30
CA SER A 269 -24.07 22.88 6.66
C SER A 269 -23.27 22.07 7.68
N LYS A 270 -23.14 22.56 8.92
CA LYS A 270 -22.47 21.79 10.00
C LYS A 270 -23.31 20.58 10.40
N GLU A 271 -24.63 20.74 10.35
CA GLU A 271 -25.61 19.71 10.63
C GLU A 271 -25.48 18.55 9.63
N ASP A 272 -25.19 18.83 8.35
CA ASP A 272 -24.91 17.79 7.35
C ASP A 272 -23.66 16.98 7.72
N TRP A 273 -22.59 17.65 8.16
CA TRP A 273 -21.35 16.99 8.58
C TRP A 273 -21.56 16.12 9.82
N GLU A 274 -22.28 16.63 10.82
CA GLU A 274 -22.64 15.85 12.01
C GLU A 274 -23.48 14.63 11.65
N GLY A 275 -24.48 14.81 10.79
CA GLY A 275 -25.34 13.74 10.31
C GLY A 275 -24.56 12.64 9.59
N GLU A 276 -23.70 13.00 8.64
CA GLU A 276 -22.88 12.03 7.91
C GLU A 276 -21.83 11.35 8.80
N LEU A 277 -21.21 12.06 9.75
CA LEU A 277 -20.31 11.44 10.74
C LEU A 277 -21.02 10.43 11.65
N VAL A 278 -22.21 10.77 12.13
CA VAL A 278 -23.03 9.85 12.96
C VAL A 278 -23.45 8.63 12.15
N LYS A 279 -23.82 8.82 10.89
CA LYS A 279 -24.19 7.74 9.97
C LYS A 279 -23.00 6.84 9.66
N LEU A 280 -21.83 7.41 9.37
CA LEU A 280 -20.61 6.67 9.02
C LEU A 280 -20.18 5.72 10.13
N LYS A 281 -20.25 6.15 11.40
CA LYS A 281 -19.96 5.30 12.57
C LYS A 281 -20.94 4.14 12.78
N LYS A 282 -22.14 4.23 12.19
CA LYS A 282 -23.17 3.17 12.29
C LYS A 282 -23.18 2.28 11.06
N PHE A 283 -22.96 2.88 9.89
CA PHE A 283 -23.05 2.28 8.57
C PHE A 283 -21.77 2.62 7.80
N PRO A 284 -20.74 1.78 7.93
CA PRO A 284 -19.47 1.96 7.26
C PRO A 284 -19.61 2.10 5.74
N ASN A 285 -18.72 2.87 5.12
CA ASN A 285 -18.79 3.08 3.68
C ASN A 285 -18.44 1.81 2.91
N LYS A 286 -19.40 1.26 2.15
CA LYS A 286 -19.21 0.01 1.38
C LYS A 286 -18.02 0.03 0.42
N ARG A 287 -17.64 1.18 -0.16
CA ARG A 287 -16.49 1.24 -1.08
C ARG A 287 -15.17 1.03 -0.33
N ILE A 288 -15.04 1.63 0.85
CA ILE A 288 -13.87 1.43 1.73
C ILE A 288 -13.84 -0.04 2.17
N GLN A 289 -14.97 -0.54 2.64
CA GLN A 289 -15.13 -1.92 3.12
C GLN A 289 -14.74 -2.95 2.06
N ASN A 290 -15.22 -2.81 0.82
CA ASN A 290 -14.89 -3.73 -0.27
C ASN A 290 -13.39 -3.80 -0.57
N VAL A 291 -12.67 -2.68 -0.50
CA VAL A 291 -11.23 -2.67 -0.78
C VAL A 291 -10.44 -3.35 0.34
N LEU A 292 -10.84 -3.16 1.60
CA LEU A 292 -10.19 -3.78 2.75
C LEU A 292 -10.51 -5.27 2.85
N ARG A 293 -11.78 -5.64 2.63
CA ARG A 293 -12.29 -7.01 2.67
C ARG A 293 -11.59 -7.94 1.68
N PHE A 294 -11.06 -7.40 0.58
CA PHE A 294 -10.33 -8.20 -0.41
C PHE A 294 -9.21 -9.06 0.21
N SER A 295 -8.47 -8.53 1.19
CA SER A 295 -7.41 -9.29 1.88
C SER A 295 -7.98 -10.38 2.79
N TYR A 296 -9.17 -10.17 3.35
CA TYR A 296 -9.87 -11.15 4.19
C TYR A 296 -10.45 -12.30 3.36
N ASP A 297 -11.08 -11.99 2.22
CA ASP A 297 -11.67 -13.01 1.34
C ASP A 297 -10.61 -13.99 0.78
N GLY A 298 -9.33 -13.60 0.76
CA GLY A 298 -8.22 -14.49 0.39
C GLY A 298 -7.67 -15.37 1.51
N LEU A 299 -8.19 -15.28 2.74
CA LEU A 299 -7.76 -16.11 3.88
C LEU A 299 -8.43 -17.49 3.85
N GLU A 300 -7.75 -18.49 4.41
CA GLU A 300 -8.35 -19.80 4.71
C GLU A 300 -9.20 -19.73 6.00
N GLU A 301 -9.98 -20.77 6.26
CA GLU A 301 -10.97 -20.83 7.34
C GLU A 301 -10.38 -20.48 8.72
N ASN A 302 -9.27 -21.12 9.10
CA ASN A 302 -8.62 -20.87 10.39
C ASN A 302 -8.26 -19.40 10.60
N GLU A 303 -7.68 -18.75 9.58
CA GLU A 303 -7.27 -17.35 9.66
C GLU A 303 -8.44 -16.39 9.68
N ARG A 304 -9.54 -16.72 8.98
CA ARG A 304 -10.77 -15.93 8.99
C ARG A 304 -11.37 -15.89 10.38
N GLU A 305 -11.50 -17.04 11.03
CA GLU A 305 -12.05 -17.13 12.39
C GLU A 305 -11.17 -16.39 13.41
N ILE A 306 -9.84 -16.59 13.34
CA ILE A 306 -8.89 -15.84 14.18
C ILE A 306 -9.01 -14.33 13.94
N PHE A 307 -9.15 -13.89 12.69
CA PHE A 307 -9.31 -12.48 12.37
C PHE A 307 -10.56 -11.88 13.01
N LEU A 308 -11.70 -12.58 12.94
CA LEU A 308 -12.97 -12.12 13.52
C LEU A 308 -12.89 -12.05 15.05
N ASP A 309 -12.24 -13.03 15.70
CA ASP A 309 -12.02 -13.03 17.14
C ASP A 309 -11.10 -11.88 17.58
N ILE A 310 -10.06 -11.58 16.80
CA ILE A 310 -9.20 -10.41 17.07
C ILE A 310 -9.98 -9.10 16.91
N ALA A 311 -10.75 -8.96 15.83
CA ALA A 311 -11.55 -7.76 15.57
C ALA A 311 -12.60 -7.53 16.67
N CYS A 312 -13.22 -8.59 17.17
CA CYS A 312 -14.28 -8.49 18.18
C CYS A 312 -13.76 -8.39 19.61
N TYR A 313 -12.63 -9.03 19.94
CA TYR A 313 -12.23 -9.23 21.34
C TYR A 313 -10.74 -9.03 21.65
N HIS A 314 -9.82 -9.41 20.76
CA HIS A 314 -8.39 -9.43 21.09
C HIS A 314 -7.56 -8.21 20.67
N LYS A 315 -8.15 -7.23 19.96
CA LYS A 315 -7.45 -5.95 19.70
C LYS A 315 -6.99 -5.30 21.02
N GLY A 316 -5.72 -4.89 21.05
CA GLY A 316 -5.06 -4.24 22.18
C GLY A 316 -4.59 -5.21 23.28
N LYS A 317 -4.87 -6.52 23.16
CA LYS A 317 -4.42 -7.51 24.15
C LYS A 317 -3.01 -7.98 23.87
N HIS A 318 -2.36 -8.53 24.89
CA HIS A 318 -1.06 -9.15 24.74
C HIS A 318 -1.14 -10.38 23.81
N ILE A 319 -0.20 -10.49 22.88
CA ILE A 319 -0.20 -11.50 21.81
C ILE A 319 -0.22 -12.92 22.36
N ASP A 320 0.54 -13.21 23.41
CA ASP A 320 0.61 -14.57 23.96
C ASP A 320 -0.68 -14.97 24.68
N GLU A 321 -1.36 -14.02 25.32
CA GLU A 321 -2.67 -14.25 25.94
C GLU A 321 -3.73 -14.53 24.88
N ALA A 322 -3.75 -13.71 23.82
CA ALA A 322 -4.67 -13.90 22.71
C ALA A 322 -4.44 -15.24 22.02
N LYS A 323 -3.19 -15.60 21.73
CA LYS A 323 -2.85 -16.91 21.15
C LYS A 323 -3.26 -18.07 22.04
N GLY A 324 -3.01 -17.98 23.35
CA GLY A 324 -3.41 -19.03 24.30
C GLY A 324 -4.92 -19.27 24.32
N ILE A 325 -5.73 -18.21 24.25
CA ILE A 325 -7.19 -18.32 24.16
C ILE A 325 -7.61 -18.92 22.82
N LEU A 326 -7.05 -18.43 21.70
CA LEU A 326 -7.36 -18.94 20.36
C LEU A 326 -6.99 -20.43 20.21
N ASP A 327 -5.83 -20.85 20.72
CA ASP A 327 -5.41 -22.26 20.72
C ASP A 327 -6.36 -23.11 21.60
N ALA A 328 -6.83 -22.57 22.74
CA ALA A 328 -7.82 -23.25 23.58
C ALA A 328 -9.20 -23.39 22.91
N CYS A 329 -9.54 -22.49 21.98
CA CYS A 329 -10.72 -22.60 21.11
C CYS A 329 -10.52 -23.59 19.94
N GLY A 330 -9.34 -24.19 19.79
CA GLY A 330 -9.04 -25.18 18.75
C GLY A 330 -8.45 -24.61 17.45
N PHE A 331 -8.12 -23.32 17.42
CA PHE A 331 -7.47 -22.69 16.27
C PHE A 331 -5.97 -22.97 16.23
N CYS A 332 -5.36 -22.87 15.05
CA CYS A 332 -3.91 -22.82 14.90
C CYS A 332 -3.41 -21.38 15.08
N ALA A 333 -3.40 -20.84 16.31
CA ALA A 333 -3.24 -19.41 16.55
C ALA A 333 -1.88 -18.87 16.09
N ASN A 334 -0.80 -19.62 16.31
CA ASN A 334 0.55 -19.21 15.91
C ASN A 334 0.69 -19.03 14.39
N ALA A 335 0.18 -19.98 13.61
CA ALA A 335 0.21 -19.91 12.15
C ALA A 335 -0.73 -18.82 11.64
N GLY A 336 -1.94 -18.75 12.18
CA GLY A 336 -2.95 -17.81 11.73
C GLY A 336 -2.60 -16.35 12.02
N VAL A 337 -2.14 -16.03 13.25
CA VAL A 337 -1.67 -14.68 13.59
C VAL A 337 -0.51 -14.25 12.68
N LYS A 338 0.41 -15.16 12.35
CA LYS A 338 1.49 -14.87 11.40
C LYS A 338 0.94 -14.55 9.99
N ILE A 339 -0.05 -15.29 9.51
CA ILE A 339 -0.70 -15.01 8.21
C ILE A 339 -1.33 -13.61 8.23
N LEU A 340 -2.08 -13.28 9.28
CA LEU A 340 -2.76 -12.00 9.37
C LEU A 340 -1.77 -10.82 9.42
N VAL A 341 -0.62 -11.00 10.09
CA VAL A 341 0.49 -10.02 10.04
C VAL A 341 1.05 -9.91 8.64
N ASP A 342 1.35 -11.03 7.97
CA ASP A 342 1.90 -11.00 6.60
C ASP A 342 0.93 -10.38 5.58
N MET A 343 -0.38 -10.52 5.81
CA MET A 343 -1.45 -9.93 4.99
C MET A 343 -1.71 -8.45 5.32
N SER A 344 -0.97 -7.88 6.27
CA SER A 344 -1.13 -6.50 6.75
C SER A 344 -2.56 -6.21 7.26
N LEU A 345 -3.20 -7.24 7.83
CA LEU A 345 -4.53 -7.14 8.45
C LEU A 345 -4.43 -6.78 9.94
N ILE A 346 -3.34 -7.20 10.58
CA ILE A 346 -2.99 -6.87 11.97
C ILE A 346 -1.49 -6.54 12.05
N SER A 347 -1.08 -5.97 13.16
CA SER A 347 0.34 -5.76 13.49
C SER A 347 0.61 -6.05 14.96
N VAL A 348 1.88 -6.17 15.32
CA VAL A 348 2.30 -6.37 16.72
C VAL A 348 2.92 -5.06 17.20
N GLY A 349 2.27 -4.46 18.20
CA GLY A 349 2.71 -3.22 18.82
C GLY A 349 3.99 -3.36 19.64
N LYS A 350 4.52 -2.23 20.11
CA LYS A 350 5.78 -2.18 20.88
C LYS A 350 5.77 -2.98 22.18
N PHE A 351 4.58 -3.21 22.76
CA PHE A 351 4.38 -3.95 24.00
C PHE A 351 3.84 -5.36 23.75
N SER A 352 4.15 -5.92 22.58
CA SER A 352 3.64 -7.22 22.15
C SER A 352 2.11 -7.28 22.15
N THR A 353 1.45 -6.15 21.87
CA THR A 353 -0.01 -6.05 21.77
C THR A 353 -0.47 -6.34 20.34
N LEU A 354 -1.60 -7.01 20.19
CA LEU A 354 -2.24 -7.19 18.88
C LEU A 354 -2.93 -5.90 18.47
N GLU A 355 -2.42 -5.25 17.43
CA GLU A 355 -2.99 -4.02 16.89
C GLU A 355 -3.72 -4.30 15.58
N MET A 356 -4.84 -3.62 15.37
CA MET A 356 -5.65 -3.70 14.15
C MET A 356 -6.15 -2.32 13.80
N HIS A 357 -5.92 -1.89 12.56
CA HIS A 357 -6.38 -0.59 12.06
C HIS A 357 -7.91 -0.48 12.22
N ASP A 358 -8.42 0.66 12.66
CA ASP A 358 -9.84 0.85 13.00
C ASP A 358 -10.77 0.49 11.83
N LEU A 359 -10.43 0.91 10.61
CA LEU A 359 -11.20 0.52 9.41
C LEU A 359 -11.18 -0.99 9.11
N ILE A 360 -10.10 -1.71 9.44
CA ILE A 360 -10.05 -3.18 9.31
C ILE A 360 -10.91 -3.83 10.39
N GLN A 361 -10.86 -3.31 11.62
CA GLN A 361 -11.70 -3.80 12.70
C GLN A 361 -13.19 -3.60 12.39
N GLU A 362 -13.55 -2.42 11.89
CA GLU A 362 -14.89 -2.11 11.44
C GLU A 362 -15.34 -3.02 10.30
N MET A 363 -14.42 -3.41 9.41
CA MET A 363 -14.68 -4.42 8.38
C MET A 363 -15.00 -5.80 8.96
N GLY A 364 -14.25 -6.25 9.96
CA GLY A 364 -14.57 -7.49 10.69
C GLY A 364 -15.93 -7.45 11.37
N TRP A 365 -16.28 -6.32 11.99
CA TRP A 365 -17.60 -6.12 12.60
C TRP A 365 -18.74 -6.17 11.58
N GLU A 366 -18.57 -5.58 10.40
CA GLU A 366 -19.60 -5.64 9.36
C GLU A 366 -19.74 -7.05 8.78
N ILE A 367 -18.66 -7.82 8.64
CA ILE A 367 -18.76 -9.24 8.25
C ILE A 367 -19.66 -10.02 9.20
N VAL A 368 -19.47 -9.88 10.52
CA VAL A 368 -20.31 -10.59 11.51
C VAL A 368 -21.74 -10.04 11.52
N ARG A 369 -21.94 -8.73 11.31
CA ARG A 369 -23.29 -8.17 11.17
C ARG A 369 -24.04 -8.70 9.94
N ASP A 370 -23.33 -8.93 8.84
CA ASP A 370 -23.90 -9.43 7.59
C ASP A 370 -24.41 -10.88 7.69
N GLU A 371 -23.90 -11.69 8.63
CA GLU A 371 -24.43 -13.03 8.94
C GLU A 371 -25.91 -12.98 9.32
N CYS A 372 -26.28 -12.04 10.19
CA CYS A 372 -27.67 -11.75 10.49
C CYS A 372 -27.90 -10.30 10.95
N VAL A 373 -28.32 -9.44 10.01
CA VAL A 373 -28.56 -8.02 10.29
C VAL A 373 -29.62 -7.83 11.39
N LYS A 374 -30.70 -8.59 11.35
CA LYS A 374 -31.88 -8.39 12.22
C LYS A 374 -31.78 -9.05 13.59
N ASN A 375 -31.07 -10.18 13.70
CA ASN A 375 -31.01 -10.95 14.93
C ASN A 375 -29.56 -11.19 15.36
N PRO A 376 -29.07 -10.45 16.36
CA PRO A 376 -27.75 -10.68 16.92
C PRO A 376 -27.56 -12.11 17.42
N GLY A 377 -28.63 -12.77 17.88
CA GLY A 377 -28.57 -14.13 18.39
C GLY A 377 -28.19 -15.20 17.36
N LYS A 378 -28.18 -14.85 16.05
CA LYS A 378 -27.78 -15.71 14.92
C LYS A 378 -26.44 -15.29 14.30
N ARG A 379 -25.62 -14.56 15.05
CA ARG A 379 -24.29 -14.15 14.62
C ARG A 379 -23.25 -14.95 15.40
N SER A 380 -22.11 -15.19 14.76
CA SER A 380 -21.00 -15.96 15.29
C SER A 380 -20.26 -15.24 16.42
N ARG A 381 -20.16 -13.91 16.35
CA ARG A 381 -19.59 -13.08 17.42
C ARG A 381 -20.56 -12.01 17.92
N LEU A 382 -20.54 -11.80 19.23
CA LEU A 382 -21.21 -10.69 19.90
C LEU A 382 -20.21 -9.89 20.74
N TRP A 383 -19.97 -8.64 20.35
CA TRP A 383 -19.05 -7.72 21.06
C TRP A 383 -19.73 -6.45 21.58
N LEU A 384 -20.94 -6.15 21.08
CA LEU A 384 -21.71 -5.00 21.55
C LEU A 384 -22.47 -5.36 22.81
N ALA A 385 -22.22 -4.63 23.91
CA ALA A 385 -22.85 -4.87 25.20
C ALA A 385 -24.40 -4.89 25.12
N ASN A 386 -24.99 -4.06 24.26
CA ASN A 386 -26.45 -4.04 24.05
C ASN A 386 -26.96 -5.30 23.35
N ASP A 387 -26.22 -5.81 22.36
CA ASP A 387 -26.58 -7.02 21.62
C ASP A 387 -26.45 -8.24 22.54
N VAL A 388 -25.34 -8.34 23.30
CA VAL A 388 -25.12 -9.38 24.32
C VAL A 388 -26.25 -9.35 25.36
N ARG A 389 -26.55 -8.18 25.92
CA ARG A 389 -27.63 -8.03 26.91
C ARG A 389 -28.99 -8.44 26.32
N HIS A 390 -29.29 -8.02 25.10
CA HIS A 390 -30.55 -8.39 24.43
C HIS A 390 -30.67 -9.90 24.26
N VAL A 391 -29.60 -10.55 23.75
CA VAL A 391 -29.57 -12.00 23.52
C VAL A 391 -29.72 -12.77 24.83
N LEU A 392 -29.00 -12.38 25.88
CA LEU A 392 -29.07 -13.03 27.19
C LEU A 392 -30.41 -12.79 27.91
N THR A 393 -30.96 -11.58 27.82
CA THR A 393 -32.24 -11.25 28.51
C THR A 393 -33.43 -11.95 27.85
N ASN A 394 -33.42 -12.02 26.51
CA ASN A 394 -34.55 -12.55 25.74
C ASN A 394 -34.37 -14.03 25.36
N ASN A 395 -33.27 -14.68 25.77
CA ASN A 395 -32.90 -16.05 25.39
C ASN A 395 -32.99 -16.30 23.87
N THR A 396 -32.52 -15.33 23.06
CA THR A 396 -32.61 -15.41 21.59
C THR A 396 -31.34 -15.97 20.93
N GLY A 397 -30.38 -16.43 21.73
CA GLY A 397 -29.12 -16.98 21.23
C GLY A 397 -29.31 -18.34 20.57
N THR A 398 -28.61 -18.60 19.48
CA THR A 398 -28.58 -19.88 18.78
C THR A 398 -27.22 -20.56 18.94
N GLU A 399 -27.12 -21.79 18.44
CA GLU A 399 -25.86 -22.53 18.33
C GLU A 399 -24.84 -21.86 17.41
N ASP A 400 -25.26 -20.87 16.62
CA ASP A 400 -24.38 -20.10 15.75
C ASP A 400 -23.41 -19.20 16.55
N ILE A 401 -23.72 -18.85 17.81
CA ILE A 401 -22.85 -17.98 18.62
C ILE A 401 -21.64 -18.77 19.10
N GLU A 402 -20.47 -18.40 18.59
CA GLU A 402 -19.18 -19.00 18.94
C GLU A 402 -18.45 -18.18 20.02
N CYS A 403 -18.56 -16.84 19.99
CA CYS A 403 -17.88 -15.97 20.94
C CYS A 403 -18.76 -14.80 21.41
N MET A 404 -18.76 -14.58 22.73
CA MET A 404 -19.40 -13.43 23.37
C MET A 404 -18.39 -12.67 24.21
N ALA A 405 -18.19 -11.39 23.87
CA ALA A 405 -17.39 -10.45 24.62
C ALA A 405 -18.29 -9.44 25.30
N MET A 406 -18.24 -9.40 26.63
CA MET A 406 -18.98 -8.41 27.42
C MET A 406 -18.00 -7.57 28.23
N ASN A 407 -17.97 -6.26 27.98
CA ASN A 407 -17.30 -5.34 28.87
C ASN A 407 -18.18 -5.12 30.11
N MET A 408 -17.77 -5.72 31.23
CA MET A 408 -18.51 -5.67 32.50
C MET A 408 -18.55 -4.26 33.10
N ASP A 409 -17.64 -3.35 32.73
CA ASP A 409 -17.59 -1.97 33.23
C ASP A 409 -18.77 -1.11 32.73
N LEU A 410 -19.44 -1.53 31.66
CA LEU A 410 -20.61 -0.87 31.10
C LEU A 410 -21.93 -1.33 31.76
N ILE A 411 -21.88 -2.28 32.70
CA ILE A 411 -23.06 -2.75 33.43
C ILE A 411 -23.34 -1.79 34.59
N LYS A 412 -24.26 -0.85 34.37
CA LYS A 412 -24.97 -0.22 35.49
C LYS A 412 -25.96 -1.23 36.05
N ILE A 413 -25.55 -1.96 37.09
CA ILE A 413 -26.49 -2.75 37.90
C ILE A 413 -27.33 -1.73 38.68
N TYR A 414 -28.53 -1.44 38.17
CA TYR A 414 -29.57 -0.84 38.99
C TYR A 414 -30.14 -1.97 39.85
N THR A 415 -29.57 -2.15 41.04
CA THR A 415 -30.18 -2.97 42.11
C THR A 415 -31.40 -2.29 42.68
#